data_AF-A0A967UEW9-F1
#
_entry.id   AF-A0A967UEW9-F1
#
_cell.length_a   1.000
_cell.length_b   1.000
_cell.length_c   1.000
_cell.angle_alpha   90.00
_cell.angle_beta   90.00
_cell.angle_gamma   90.00
#
_symmetry.space_group_name_H-M   'P 1'
#
loop_
_entity.id
_entity.type
_entity.pdbx_description
1 polymer ?
#
loop_
_entity_poly.entity_id
_entity_poly.type
_entity_poly.pdbx_seq_one_letter_code
_entity_poly.pdbx_strand_id
1 'polypeptide(L)'
;APAPLQLRHRLERITSFTDLMRESGIVQKTKILKKGFETAGDDVAKALFLGSNNKVIVVHRVRAGDGTPLIYEESYLPYDKFKGILDMDLSGSMYKIMSEQFGVVLARSKQTISSINLDPHIAK
;
A
#
# COMPACT_ATOMS: atom_id res chain seq x y z
N ALA A 1 -11.26 -20.38 -19.26
CA ALA A 1 -10.71 -19.64 -18.11
C ALA A 1 -11.87 -19.25 -17.19
N PRO A 2 -11.70 -19.22 -15.85
CA PRO A 2 -12.72 -18.65 -14.98
C PRO A 2 -12.98 -17.18 -15.37
N ALA A 3 -14.19 -16.70 -15.07
CA ALA A 3 -14.53 -15.29 -15.31
C ALA A 3 -13.54 -14.40 -14.55
N PRO A 4 -13.11 -13.27 -15.15
CA PRO A 4 -12.18 -12.37 -14.48
C PRO A 4 -12.79 -11.84 -13.18
N LEU A 5 -11.96 -11.76 -12.15
CA LEU A 5 -12.32 -11.23 -10.84
C LEU A 5 -12.88 -9.81 -10.99
N GLN A 6 -14.16 -9.62 -10.67
CA GLN A 6 -14.83 -8.32 -10.79
C GLN A 6 -14.65 -7.53 -9.50
N LEU A 7 -13.68 -6.63 -9.48
CA LEU A 7 -13.40 -5.76 -8.35
C LEU A 7 -13.82 -4.32 -8.64
N ARG A 8 -14.61 -3.74 -7.74
CA ARG A 8 -15.09 -2.35 -7.88
C ARG A 8 -14.47 -1.46 -6.81
N HIS A 9 -13.41 -0.76 -7.17
CA HIS A 9 -12.77 0.21 -6.30
C HIS A 9 -13.56 1.53 -6.28
N ARG A 10 -14.01 1.95 -5.09
CA ARG A 10 -14.77 3.20 -4.90
C ARG A 10 -13.83 4.33 -4.48
N LEU A 11 -13.51 5.21 -5.42
CA LEU A 11 -12.56 6.32 -5.22
C LEU A 11 -13.05 7.39 -4.25
N GLU A 12 -14.36 7.46 -3.99
CA GLU A 12 -14.97 8.42 -3.07
C GLU A 12 -14.70 8.12 -1.59
N ARG A 13 -14.13 6.94 -1.28
CA ARG A 13 -13.88 6.48 0.09
C ARG A 13 -12.42 6.07 0.27
N ILE A 14 -11.86 6.42 1.43
CA ILE A 14 -10.57 5.87 1.86
C ILE A 14 -10.81 4.43 2.30
N THR A 15 -10.49 3.49 1.42
CA THR A 15 -10.74 2.05 1.63
C THR A 15 -9.43 1.30 1.47
N SER A 16 -9.12 0.39 2.38
CA SER A 16 -7.94 -0.48 2.21
C SER A 16 -8.26 -1.64 1.26
N PHE A 17 -7.25 -2.19 0.59
CA PHE A 17 -7.41 -3.41 -0.20
C PHE A 17 -8.02 -4.55 0.62
N THR A 18 -7.62 -4.68 1.90
CA THR A 18 -8.17 -5.70 2.81
C THR A 18 -9.67 -5.56 3.00
N ASP A 19 -10.17 -4.32 3.06
CA ASP A 19 -11.60 -4.06 3.17
C ASP A 19 -12.32 -4.39 1.86
N LEU A 20 -11.74 -3.98 0.72
CA LEU A 20 -12.28 -4.28 -0.60
C LEU A 20 -12.42 -5.79 -0.87
N MET A 21 -11.41 -6.59 -0.53
CA MET A 21 -11.46 -8.05 -0.68
C MET A 21 -12.54 -8.66 0.21
N ARG A 22 -12.60 -8.22 1.47
CA ARG A 22 -13.59 -8.70 2.44
C ARG A 22 -15.02 -8.38 1.99
N GLU A 23 -15.27 -7.15 1.53
CA GLU A 23 -16.58 -6.72 1.00
C GLU A 23 -16.98 -7.49 -0.26
N SER A 24 -16.00 -7.98 -1.02
CA SER A 24 -16.20 -8.74 -2.25
C SER A 24 -16.25 -10.26 -2.03
N GLY A 25 -16.04 -10.74 -0.80
CA GLY A 25 -16.00 -12.18 -0.47
C GLY A 25 -14.78 -12.92 -1.04
N ILE A 26 -13.71 -12.21 -1.37
CA ILE A 26 -12.52 -12.75 -2.06
C ILE A 26 -11.43 -13.08 -1.05
N VAL A 27 -10.80 -14.25 -1.18
CA VAL A 27 -9.72 -14.66 -0.30
C VAL A 27 -8.44 -13.94 -0.71
N GLN A 28 -7.97 -13.06 0.17
CA GLN A 28 -6.75 -12.31 -0.09
C GLN A 28 -5.48 -13.04 0.36
N LYS A 29 -4.39 -12.79 -0.35
CA LYS A 29 -3.04 -13.15 0.08
C LYS A 29 -2.08 -12.00 -0.24
N THR A 30 -1.16 -11.71 0.67
CA THR A 30 -0.15 -10.67 0.47
C THR A 30 1.23 -11.29 0.55
N LYS A 31 2.09 -10.96 -0.42
CA LYS A 31 3.53 -11.27 -0.39
C LYS A 31 4.29 -9.97 -0.20
N ILE A 32 5.03 -9.86 0.90
CA ILE A 32 5.94 -8.72 1.13
C ILE A 32 7.22 -8.98 0.31
N LEU A 33 7.56 -8.03 -0.56
CA LEU A 33 8.77 -8.08 -1.39
C LEU A 33 9.92 -7.29 -0.78
N LYS A 34 9.60 -6.16 -0.14
CA LYS A 34 10.55 -5.27 0.54
C LYS A 34 9.90 -4.67 1.76
N LYS A 35 10.61 -4.61 2.88
CA LYS A 35 10.27 -3.75 4.02
C LYS A 35 11.55 -3.23 4.67
N GLY A 36 11.58 -1.95 5.01
CA GLY A 36 12.74 -1.33 5.65
C GLY A 36 12.65 0.18 5.68
N PHE A 37 13.79 0.85 5.79
CA PHE A 37 13.89 2.30 5.64
C PHE A 37 14.94 2.67 4.61
N GLU A 38 14.75 3.80 3.96
CA GLU A 38 15.69 4.35 2.98
C GLU A 38 15.59 5.87 2.91
N THR A 39 16.50 6.48 2.16
CA THR A 39 16.39 7.89 1.78
C THR A 39 15.42 7.99 0.60
N ALA A 40 14.37 8.79 0.76
CA ALA A 40 13.39 9.10 -0.26
C ALA A 40 14.02 9.92 -1.39
N GLY A 41 13.61 9.61 -2.63
CA GLY A 41 13.82 10.52 -3.76
C GLY A 41 12.94 11.77 -3.65
N ASP A 42 13.25 12.77 -4.48
CA ASP A 42 12.67 14.11 -4.40
C ASP A 42 11.13 14.11 -4.46
N ASP A 43 10.53 13.29 -5.33
CA ASP A 43 9.08 13.21 -5.49
C ASP A 43 8.38 12.70 -4.22
N VAL A 44 8.93 11.66 -3.59
CA VAL A 44 8.41 11.09 -2.35
C VAL A 44 8.61 12.06 -1.19
N ALA A 45 9.80 12.67 -1.08
CA ALA A 45 10.10 13.64 -0.04
C ALA A 45 9.18 14.87 -0.11
N LYS A 46 8.92 15.37 -1.32
CA LYS A 46 7.98 16.46 -1.56
C LYS A 46 6.54 16.07 -1.24
N ALA A 47 6.09 14.88 -1.66
CA ALA A 47 4.73 14.40 -1.40
C ALA A 47 4.44 14.18 0.09
N LEU A 48 5.47 13.78 0.85
CA LEU A 48 5.39 13.53 2.29
C LEU A 48 5.79 14.73 3.17
N PHE A 49 6.13 15.87 2.57
CA PHE A 49 6.54 17.11 3.27
C PHE A 49 7.72 16.89 4.24
N LEU A 50 8.72 16.13 3.82
CA LEU A 50 9.81 15.69 4.70
C LEU A 50 10.89 16.76 5.00
N GLY A 51 10.88 17.88 4.28
CA GLY A 51 11.91 18.91 4.43
C GLY A 51 13.30 18.38 4.08
N SER A 52 14.27 18.55 4.97
CA SER A 52 15.62 18.00 4.83
C SER A 52 15.76 16.58 5.36
N ASN A 53 14.78 16.08 6.12
CA ASN A 53 14.82 14.73 6.69
C ASN A 53 14.17 13.73 5.74
N ASN A 54 14.90 13.31 4.72
CA ASN A 54 14.36 12.46 3.64
C ASN A 54 14.26 10.98 4.03
N LYS A 55 14.21 10.61 5.30
CA LYS A 55 14.13 9.20 5.72
C LYS A 55 12.68 8.70 5.69
N VAL A 56 12.45 7.59 5.00
CA VAL A 56 11.12 6.95 4.88
C VAL A 56 11.18 5.48 5.25
N ILE A 57 10.05 4.97 5.73
CA ILE A 57 9.74 3.54 5.70
C ILE A 57 9.25 3.20 4.29
N VAL A 58 9.79 2.13 3.72
CA VAL A 58 9.41 1.59 2.41
C VAL A 58 8.85 0.19 2.56
N VAL A 59 7.71 -0.08 1.93
CA VAL A 59 7.07 -1.40 1.91
C VAL A 59 6.58 -1.71 0.49
N HIS A 60 7.08 -2.78 -0.11
CA HIS A 60 6.64 -3.25 -1.42
C HIS A 60 5.88 -4.56 -1.25
N ARG A 61 4.70 -4.66 -1.85
CA ARG A 61 3.80 -5.80 -1.69
C ARG A 61 3.20 -6.23 -3.01
N VAL A 62 3.06 -7.54 -3.20
CA VAL A 62 2.15 -8.11 -4.19
C VAL A 62 0.91 -8.59 -3.44
N ARG A 63 -0.25 -8.09 -3.87
CA ARG A 63 -1.55 -8.42 -3.30
C ARG A 63 -2.33 -9.26 -4.30
N ALA A 64 -2.81 -10.41 -3.84
CA ALA A 64 -3.54 -11.38 -4.63
C ALA A 64 -4.96 -11.60 -4.07
N GLY A 65 -5.90 -11.89 -4.96
CA GLY A 65 -7.26 -12.33 -4.65
C GLY A 65 -7.52 -13.66 -5.35
N ASP A 66 -8.03 -14.65 -4.61
CA ASP A 66 -8.29 -16.02 -5.09
C ASP A 66 -7.09 -16.62 -5.85
N GLY A 67 -5.89 -16.38 -5.32
CA GLY A 67 -4.63 -16.88 -5.89
C GLY A 67 -4.07 -16.07 -7.07
N THR A 68 -4.81 -15.11 -7.61
CA THR A 68 -4.38 -14.27 -8.74
C THR A 68 -3.72 -12.98 -8.23
N PRO A 69 -2.48 -12.64 -8.61
CA PRO A 69 -1.89 -11.33 -8.33
C PRO A 69 -2.69 -10.21 -8.98
N LEU A 70 -3.04 -9.18 -8.20
CA LEU A 70 -3.89 -8.07 -8.65
C LEU A 70 -3.17 -6.73 -8.58
N ILE A 71 -2.36 -6.52 -7.54
CA ILE A 71 -1.74 -5.22 -7.27
C ILE A 71 -0.28 -5.42 -6.87
N TYR A 72 0.61 -4.72 -7.55
CA TYR A 72 1.92 -4.37 -7.02
C TYR A 72 1.80 -3.00 -6.33
N GLU A 73 2.15 -2.94 -5.05
CA GLU A 73 1.97 -1.76 -4.21
C GLU A 73 3.30 -1.34 -3.61
N GLU A 74 3.64 -0.07 -3.76
CA GLU A 74 4.76 0.59 -3.09
C GLU A 74 4.19 1.63 -2.12
N SER A 75 4.54 1.50 -0.85
CA SER A 75 4.09 2.38 0.21
C SER A 75 5.28 3.04 0.89
N TYR A 76 5.21 4.37 1.00
CA TYR A 76 6.19 5.19 1.68
C TYR A 76 5.55 5.92 2.86
N LEU A 77 6.19 5.86 4.03
CA LEU A 77 5.72 6.53 5.25
C LEU A 77 6.85 7.36 5.88
N PRO A 78 6.57 8.52 6.49
CA PRO A 78 7.58 9.28 7.23
C PRO A 78 8.21 8.44 8.35
N TYR A 79 9.54 8.32 8.35
CA TYR A 79 10.25 7.42 9.27
C TYR A 79 10.00 7.77 10.74
N ASP A 80 10.13 9.03 11.12
CA ASP A 80 10.05 9.47 12.51
C ASP A 80 8.69 9.14 13.16
N LYS A 81 7.62 9.18 12.35
CA LYS A 81 6.26 8.91 12.80
C LYS A 81 5.96 7.41 12.87
N PHE A 82 6.52 6.60 11.97
CA PHE A 82 6.10 5.21 11.76
C PHE A 82 7.20 4.17 11.97
N LYS A 83 8.36 4.52 12.54
CA LYS A 83 9.50 3.59 12.70
C LYS A 83 9.15 2.23 13.31
N GLY A 84 8.24 2.18 14.29
CA GLY A 84 7.80 0.93 14.93
C GLY A 84 6.94 0.02 14.05
N ILE A 85 6.52 0.48 12.87
CA ILE A 85 5.64 -0.29 11.97
C ILE A 85 6.39 -1.48 11.36
N LEU A 86 7.73 -1.42 11.30
CA LEU A 86 8.56 -2.48 10.69
C LEU A 86 8.52 -3.80 11.45
N ASP A 87 8.23 -3.74 12.75
CA ASP A 87 8.13 -4.88 13.66
C ASP A 87 6.74 -5.54 13.61
N MET A 88 5.80 -4.96 12.87
CA MET A 88 4.42 -5.43 12.75
C MET A 88 4.21 -6.32 11.52
N ASP A 89 3.07 -7.03 11.50
CA ASP A 89 2.65 -7.79 10.32
C ASP A 89 2.07 -6.86 9.24
N LEU A 90 2.89 -6.59 8.21
CA LEU A 90 2.52 -5.73 7.08
C LEU A 90 1.79 -6.48 5.95
N SER A 91 1.45 -7.76 6.15
CA SER A 91 0.63 -8.51 5.19
C SER A 91 -0.86 -8.09 5.21
N GLY A 92 -1.28 -7.48 6.32
CA GLY A 92 -2.64 -7.00 6.55
C GLY A 92 -2.93 -5.56 6.08
N SER A 93 -3.92 -4.93 6.73
CA SER A 93 -4.29 -3.54 6.44
C SER A 93 -3.33 -2.57 7.13
N MET A 94 -2.52 -1.87 6.34
CA MET A 94 -1.66 -0.79 6.87
C MET A 94 -2.50 0.35 7.47
N TYR A 95 -3.69 0.62 6.92
CA TYR A 95 -4.58 1.65 7.45
C TYR A 95 -5.06 1.32 8.87
N LYS A 96 -5.40 0.06 9.13
CA LYS A 96 -5.76 -0.41 10.47
C LYS A 96 -4.58 -0.28 11.46
N ILE A 97 -3.38 -0.66 11.02
CA ILE A 97 -2.16 -0.49 11.83
C ILE A 97 -1.93 0.98 12.16
N MET A 98 -2.03 1.88 11.17
CA MET A 98 -1.86 3.32 11.37
C MET A 98 -2.87 3.89 12.38
N SER A 99 -4.13 3.46 12.33
CA SER A 99 -5.14 3.94 13.27
C SER A 99 -4.94 3.38 14.68
N GLU A 100 -4.73 2.08 14.81
CA GLU A 100 -4.73 1.41 16.11
C GLU A 100 -3.40 1.57 16.87
N GLN A 101 -2.28 1.56 16.15
CA GLN A 101 -0.94 1.55 16.77
C GLN A 101 -0.26 2.93 16.76
N PHE A 102 -0.68 3.83 15.87
CA PHE A 102 -0.07 5.16 15.72
C PHE A 102 -1.07 6.31 15.94
N GLY A 103 -2.33 6.01 16.30
CA GLY A 103 -3.36 7.01 16.58
C GLY A 103 -3.71 7.90 15.37
N VAL A 104 -3.52 7.39 14.15
CA VAL A 104 -3.76 8.17 12.93
C VAL A 104 -5.18 8.02 12.44
N VAL A 105 -5.85 9.16 12.23
CA VAL A 105 -7.13 9.22 11.52
C VAL A 105 -6.89 9.58 10.07
N LEU A 106 -7.28 8.71 9.13
CA LEU A 106 -7.21 8.97 7.71
C LEU A 106 -8.38 9.87 7.29
N ALA A 107 -8.13 11.18 7.18
CA ALA A 107 -9.17 12.17 6.91
C ALA A 107 -9.34 12.53 5.43
N ARG A 108 -8.26 12.41 4.63
CA ARG A 108 -8.25 12.81 3.22
C ARG A 108 -7.32 11.92 2.41
N SER A 109 -7.70 11.66 1.15
CA SER A 109 -6.84 11.02 0.15
C SER A 109 -6.87 11.83 -1.15
N LYS A 110 -5.76 11.81 -1.89
CA LYS A 110 -5.67 12.28 -3.28
C LYS A 110 -5.24 11.08 -4.10
N GLN A 111 -6.02 10.74 -5.12
CA GLN A 111 -5.76 9.60 -6.00
C GLN A 111 -5.58 10.09 -7.44
N THR A 112 -4.64 9.49 -8.15
CA THR A 112 -4.39 9.74 -9.56
C THR A 112 -4.40 8.41 -10.29
N ILE A 113 -5.09 8.35 -11.43
CA ILE A 113 -5.24 7.14 -12.24
C ILE A 113 -4.64 7.43 -13.60
N SER A 114 -3.78 6.53 -14.05
CA SER A 114 -3.16 6.56 -15.37
C SER A 114 -3.00 5.14 -15.89
N SER A 115 -2.92 5.01 -17.21
CA SER A 115 -2.50 3.77 -17.86
C SER A 115 -1.00 3.81 -18.07
N ILE A 116 -0.30 2.73 -17.73
CA ILE A 116 1.15 2.58 -17.92
C ILE A 116 1.44 1.18 -18.48
N ASN A 117 2.59 1.02 -19.11
CA ASN A 117 3.13 -0.31 -19.39
C ASN A 117 3.72 -0.90 -18.10
N LEU A 118 3.53 -2.21 -17.90
CA LEU A 118 4.08 -2.88 -16.73
C LEU A 118 5.60 -2.97 -16.86
N ASP A 119 6.32 -2.59 -15.80
CA ASP A 119 7.77 -2.74 -15.75
C ASP A 119 8.14 -4.23 -15.81
N PRO A 120 9.07 -4.65 -16.70
CA PRO A 120 9.53 -6.04 -16.79
C PRO A 120 10.04 -6.64 -15.47
N HIS A 121 10.49 -5.82 -14.52
CA HIS A 121 10.93 -6.29 -13.20
C HIS A 121 9.76 -6.68 -12.30
N ILE A 122 8.58 -6.07 -12.50
CA ILE A 122 7.34 -6.37 -11.78
C ILE A 122 6.60 -7.54 -12.45
N ALA A 123 6.70 -7.67 -13.77
CA ALA A 123 5.97 -8.64 -14.59
C ALA A 123 6.41 -10.12 -14.45
N LYS A 124 7.24 -10.46 -13.44
CA LYS A 124 7.85 -11.79 -13.28
C LYS A 124 7.03 -12.74 -12.42
#